data_AF-A0A3B9HAF5-F1
#
_entry.id   AF-A0A3B9HAF5-F1
#
_cell.length_a   1.000
_cell.length_b   1.000
_cell.length_c   1.000
_cell.angle_alpha   90.00
_cell.angle_beta   90.00
_cell.angle_gamma   90.00
#
_symmetry.space_group_name_H-M   'P 1'
#
loop_
_entity.id
_entity.type
_entity.pdbx_description
1 polymer ?
#
loop_
_entity_poly.entity_id
_entity_poly.type
_entity_poly.pdbx_seq_one_letter_code
_entity_poly.pdbx_strand_id
1 'polypeptide(L)'
;MGSSLFTRKLPLWIALLSGIATLLTFNYYQLFWGVQFIFGMSVALATLFLRRGPWGIIITIPVVISTFVLWGAPYLGIIYILEILLMTFIRNSPSGDKSLRKGTILIYDFIYWAFLGGPIVYFVAAYRAQINLDAAFVLAQKWIVNGVMNSLIAYVIYAAVTMIANKRSEHRQSISIQSLA
;
A
#
# COMPACT_ATOMS: atom_id res chain seq x y z
N MET A 1 24.23 9.73 -12.63
CA MET A 1 24.53 8.43 -13.26
C MET A 1 23.99 7.19 -12.51
N GLY A 2 23.11 7.32 -11.50
CA GLY A 2 22.54 6.18 -10.74
C GLY A 2 21.11 5.77 -11.14
N SER A 3 20.48 6.44 -12.10
CA SER A 3 19.08 6.21 -12.50
C SER A 3 18.88 5.15 -13.59
N SER A 4 19.93 4.78 -14.34
CA SER A 4 19.82 3.85 -15.48
C SER A 4 19.80 2.36 -15.09
N LEU A 5 20.38 2.00 -13.93
CA LEU A 5 20.37 0.62 -13.43
C LEU A 5 18.99 0.21 -12.89
N PHE A 6 18.27 1.15 -12.26
CA PHE A 6 16.93 0.93 -11.71
C PHE A 6 15.83 0.85 -12.78
N THR A 7 16.04 1.44 -13.95
CA THR A 7 15.10 1.34 -15.08
C THR A 7 15.24 0.03 -15.85
N ARG A 8 16.46 -0.48 -16.05
CA ARG A 8 16.68 -1.78 -16.72
C ARG A 8 16.21 -2.99 -15.92
N LYS A 9 16.38 -2.98 -14.59
CA LYS A 9 15.96 -4.09 -13.70
C LYS A 9 14.56 -3.91 -13.10
N LEU A 10 13.84 -2.86 -13.50
CA LEU A 10 12.50 -2.58 -13.01
C LEU A 10 11.53 -3.77 -13.09
N PRO A 11 11.39 -4.48 -14.24
CA PRO A 11 10.44 -5.59 -14.31
C PRO A 11 10.80 -6.71 -13.32
N LEU A 12 12.09 -6.97 -13.10
CA LEU A 12 12.55 -7.95 -12.11
C LEU A 12 12.16 -7.53 -10.69
N TRP A 13 12.36 -6.26 -10.32
CA TRP A 13 11.96 -5.76 -9.00
C TRP A 13 10.46 -5.83 -8.79
N ILE A 14 9.67 -5.49 -9.81
CA ILE A 14 8.21 -5.59 -9.73
C ILE A 14 7.77 -7.04 -9.59
N ALA A 15 8.37 -7.97 -10.32
CA ALA A 15 8.09 -9.40 -10.18
C ALA A 15 8.40 -9.90 -8.75
N LEU A 16 9.55 -9.51 -8.19
CA LEU A 16 9.93 -9.86 -6.82
C LEU A 16 8.95 -9.27 -5.79
N LEU A 17 8.62 -7.98 -5.91
CA LEU A 17 7.69 -7.30 -5.01
C LEU A 17 6.27 -7.87 -5.12
N SER A 18 5.82 -8.24 -6.31
CA SER A 18 4.55 -8.97 -6.51
C SER A 18 4.56 -10.32 -5.81
N GLY A 19 5.66 -11.07 -5.88
CA GLY A 19 5.84 -12.32 -5.13
C GLY A 19 5.76 -12.09 -3.62
N ILE A 20 6.47 -11.09 -3.09
CA ILE A 20 6.43 -10.73 -1.67
C ILE A 20 5.02 -10.30 -1.23
N ALA A 21 4.34 -9.47 -2.02
CA ALA A 21 2.99 -9.00 -1.74
C ALA A 21 2.00 -10.18 -1.67
N THR A 22 2.15 -11.16 -2.57
CA THR A 22 1.35 -12.39 -2.57
C THR A 22 1.62 -13.24 -1.33
N LEU A 23 2.90 -13.45 -0.99
CA LEU A 23 3.30 -14.20 0.21
C LEU A 23 2.76 -13.55 1.48
N LEU A 24 2.85 -12.22 1.61
CA LEU A 24 2.28 -11.48 2.75
C LEU A 24 0.75 -11.49 2.77
N THR A 25 0.11 -11.72 1.63
CA THR A 25 -1.36 -11.88 1.58
C THR A 25 -1.77 -13.24 2.12
N PHE A 26 -1.05 -14.31 1.72
CA PHE A 26 -1.29 -15.67 2.23
C PHE A 26 -0.86 -15.86 3.69
N ASN A 27 0.20 -15.19 4.13
CA ASN A 27 0.68 -15.22 5.51
C ASN A 27 0.07 -14.07 6.32
N TYR A 28 -1.25 -14.05 6.39
CA TYR A 28 -1.96 -13.06 7.21
C TYR A 28 -1.62 -13.26 8.69
N TYR A 29 -1.55 -12.15 9.42
CA TYR A 29 -1.28 -12.18 10.85
C TYR A 29 -2.59 -12.26 11.63
N GLN A 30 -2.84 -13.38 12.30
CA GLN A 30 -3.98 -13.54 13.19
C GLN A 30 -3.75 -12.73 14.47
N LEU A 31 -4.70 -11.83 14.77
CA LEU A 31 -4.81 -11.15 16.05
C LEU A 31 -5.73 -11.97 16.97
N PHE A 32 -6.30 -11.30 17.96
CA PHE A 32 -7.37 -11.82 18.81
C PHE A 32 -8.73 -11.77 18.11
N TRP A 33 -9.61 -12.70 18.52
CA TRP A 33 -11.04 -12.71 18.19
C TRP A 33 -11.35 -12.84 16.68
N GLY A 34 -10.52 -13.58 15.93
CA GLY A 34 -10.72 -13.80 14.50
C GLY A 34 -10.47 -12.55 13.63
N VAL A 35 -9.90 -11.49 14.21
CA VAL A 35 -9.37 -10.36 13.45
C VAL A 35 -8.01 -10.77 12.89
N GLN A 36 -7.75 -10.44 11.62
CA GLN A 36 -6.45 -10.68 11.00
C GLN A 36 -6.03 -9.47 10.18
N PHE A 37 -4.71 -9.27 10.09
CA PHE A 37 -4.11 -8.30 9.18
C PHE A 37 -3.50 -8.97 7.96
N ILE A 38 -3.70 -8.34 6.80
CA ILE A 38 -3.24 -8.79 5.49
C ILE A 38 -2.37 -7.68 4.92
N PHE A 39 -1.08 -7.97 4.71
CA PHE A 39 -0.07 -6.94 4.42
C PHE A 39 0.33 -6.81 2.95
N GLY A 40 -0.31 -7.56 2.04
CA GLY A 40 0.01 -7.49 0.61
C GLY A 40 -0.11 -6.07 0.02
N MET A 41 -1.16 -5.33 0.42
CA MET A 41 -1.36 -3.95 -0.04
C MET A 41 -0.30 -2.98 0.48
N SER A 42 0.33 -3.24 1.64
CA SER A 42 1.46 -2.44 2.12
C SER A 42 2.58 -2.37 1.07
N VAL A 43 2.87 -3.49 0.40
CA VAL A 43 3.93 -3.56 -0.62
C VAL A 43 3.54 -2.80 -1.89
N ALA A 44 2.27 -2.92 -2.32
CA ALA A 44 1.75 -2.20 -3.48
C ALA A 44 1.80 -0.67 -3.24
N LEU A 45 1.32 -0.21 -2.09
CA LEU A 45 1.33 1.20 -1.69
C LEU A 45 2.76 1.71 -1.48
N ALA A 46 3.64 0.94 -0.83
CA ALA A 46 5.04 1.32 -0.65
C ALA A 46 5.73 1.54 -2.00
N THR A 47 5.48 0.65 -2.96
CA THR A 47 6.01 0.77 -4.33
C THR A 47 5.52 2.05 -4.99
N LEU A 48 4.24 2.38 -4.86
CA LEU A 48 3.66 3.63 -5.37
C LEU A 48 4.25 4.88 -4.70
N PHE A 49 4.49 4.84 -3.38
CA PHE A 49 5.07 5.96 -2.64
C PHE A 49 6.53 6.19 -3.04
N LEU A 50 7.31 5.12 -3.16
CA LEU A 50 8.70 5.16 -3.60
C LEU A 50 8.85 5.53 -5.08
N ARG A 51 7.90 5.14 -5.92
CA ARG A 51 7.97 5.36 -7.37
C ARG A 51 6.61 5.73 -7.96
N ARG A 52 6.56 6.90 -8.61
CA ARG A 52 5.41 7.33 -9.41
C ARG A 52 5.11 6.38 -10.57
N GLY A 53 3.87 6.45 -11.07
CA GLY A 53 3.38 5.64 -12.19
C GLY A 53 2.47 4.49 -11.74
N PRO A 54 2.23 3.50 -12.63
CA PRO A 54 1.22 2.45 -12.41
C PRO A 54 1.75 1.22 -11.64
N TRP A 55 2.98 1.26 -11.12
CA TRP A 55 3.64 0.07 -10.57
C TRP A 55 2.94 -0.53 -9.34
N GLY A 56 2.36 0.31 -8.48
CA GLY A 56 1.53 -0.15 -7.37
C GLY A 56 0.27 -0.89 -7.83
N ILE A 57 -0.34 -0.46 -8.94
CA ILE A 57 -1.51 -1.11 -9.54
C ILE A 57 -1.12 -2.52 -10.02
N ILE A 58 0.02 -2.66 -10.70
CA ILE A 58 0.49 -3.97 -11.19
C ILE A 58 0.70 -4.95 -10.03
N ILE A 59 1.28 -4.50 -8.92
CA ILE A 59 1.49 -5.34 -7.72
C ILE A 59 0.15 -5.65 -7.02
N THR A 60 -0.85 -4.79 -7.14
CA THR A 60 -2.18 -5.02 -6.55
C THR A 60 -2.91 -6.20 -7.22
N ILE A 61 -2.66 -6.47 -8.50
CA ILE A 61 -3.31 -7.58 -9.24
C ILE A 61 -3.16 -8.93 -8.50
N PRO A 62 -1.94 -9.42 -8.20
CA PRO A 62 -1.79 -10.67 -7.47
C PRO A 62 -2.27 -10.61 -6.02
N VAL A 63 -2.25 -9.43 -5.36
CA VAL A 63 -2.83 -9.24 -4.02
C VAL A 63 -4.35 -9.46 -4.03
N VAL A 64 -5.03 -8.91 -5.04
CA VAL A 64 -6.48 -9.08 -5.20
C VAL A 64 -6.83 -10.54 -5.52
N ILE A 65 -6.07 -11.19 -6.41
CA ILE A 65 -6.27 -12.61 -6.74
C ILE A 65 -6.09 -13.48 -5.49
N SER A 66 -5.00 -13.29 -4.74
CA SER A 66 -4.75 -14.06 -3.51
C SER A 66 -5.77 -13.77 -2.42
N THR A 67 -6.24 -12.52 -2.28
CA THR A 67 -7.34 -12.16 -1.37
C THR A 67 -8.64 -12.89 -1.75
N PHE A 68 -8.96 -12.95 -3.04
CA PHE A 68 -10.13 -13.69 -3.52
C PHE A 68 -10.01 -15.19 -3.22
N VAL A 69 -8.85 -15.80 -3.44
CA VAL A 69 -8.60 -17.22 -3.14
C VAL A 69 -8.76 -17.53 -1.65
N LEU A 70 -8.31 -16.63 -0.76
CA LEU A 70 -8.39 -16.83 0.69
C LEU A 70 -9.81 -16.69 1.25
N TRP A 71 -10.55 -15.70 0.77
CA TRP A 71 -11.81 -15.28 1.40
C TRP A 71 -13.06 -15.62 0.58
N GLY A 72 -12.91 -16.05 -0.68
CA GLY A 72 -14.02 -16.31 -1.60
C GLY A 72 -14.88 -15.09 -1.93
N ALA A 73 -14.43 -13.90 -1.53
CA ALA A 73 -15.22 -12.67 -1.46
C ALA A 73 -14.63 -11.62 -2.42
N PRO A 74 -15.16 -11.51 -3.66
CA PRO A 74 -14.55 -10.66 -4.70
C PRO A 74 -14.64 -9.16 -4.39
N TYR A 75 -15.62 -8.76 -3.58
CA TYR A 75 -15.78 -7.36 -3.15
C TYR A 75 -14.58 -6.84 -2.36
N LEU A 76 -13.86 -7.72 -1.64
CA LEU A 76 -12.62 -7.38 -0.93
C LEU A 76 -11.48 -7.04 -1.89
N GLY A 77 -11.48 -7.66 -3.07
CA GLY A 77 -10.56 -7.30 -4.15
C GLY A 77 -10.89 -5.92 -4.73
N ILE A 78 -12.17 -5.66 -4.98
CA ILE A 78 -12.64 -4.40 -5.57
C ILE A 78 -12.27 -3.20 -4.69
N ILE A 79 -12.44 -3.29 -3.37
CA ILE A 79 -12.04 -2.22 -2.45
C ILE A 79 -10.53 -1.95 -2.50
N TYR A 80 -9.67 -2.96 -2.65
CA TYR A 80 -8.24 -2.74 -2.81
C TYR A 80 -7.88 -2.12 -4.18
N ILE A 81 -8.61 -2.48 -5.24
CA ILE A 81 -8.46 -1.85 -6.55
C ILE A 81 -8.83 -0.36 -6.47
N LEU A 82 -9.95 -0.03 -5.85
CA LEU A 82 -10.39 1.36 -5.69
C LEU A 82 -9.40 2.18 -4.86
N GLU A 83 -8.87 1.60 -3.77
CA GLU A 83 -7.83 2.21 -2.94
C GLU A 83 -6.58 2.54 -3.76
N ILE A 84 -6.00 1.54 -4.45
CA ILE A 84 -4.76 1.78 -5.21
C ILE A 84 -4.99 2.75 -6.36
N LEU A 85 -6.16 2.76 -6.99
CA LEU A 85 -6.49 3.72 -8.05
C LEU A 85 -6.55 5.15 -7.50
N LEU A 86 -7.23 5.36 -6.38
CA LEU A 86 -7.30 6.65 -5.70
C LEU A 86 -5.90 7.12 -5.27
N MET A 87 -5.12 6.25 -4.62
CA MET A 87 -3.76 6.57 -4.19
C MET A 87 -2.86 6.87 -5.38
N THR A 88 -3.00 6.13 -6.49
CA THR A 88 -2.23 6.37 -7.72
C THR A 88 -2.57 7.72 -8.32
N PHE A 89 -3.85 8.09 -8.36
CA PHE A 89 -4.31 9.39 -8.83
C PHE A 89 -3.71 10.54 -7.99
N ILE A 90 -3.79 10.44 -6.66
CA ILE A 90 -3.24 11.45 -5.74
C ILE A 90 -1.71 11.52 -5.87
N ARG A 91 -1.03 10.37 -5.93
CA ARG A 91 0.44 10.29 -6.00
C ARG A 91 0.99 10.87 -7.30
N ASN A 92 0.30 10.65 -8.43
CA ASN A 92 0.74 11.11 -9.75
C ASN A 92 0.27 12.54 -10.08
N SER A 93 -0.59 13.15 -9.25
CA SER A 93 -0.96 14.57 -9.33
C SER A 93 0.25 15.50 -9.18
N PRO A 94 0.24 16.73 -9.73
CA PRO A 94 1.29 17.73 -9.51
C PRO A 94 1.62 17.98 -8.03
N SER A 95 0.62 17.85 -7.14
CA SER A 95 0.77 18.03 -5.70
C SER A 95 1.18 16.76 -4.93
N GLY A 96 1.34 15.62 -5.62
CA GLY A 96 1.52 14.30 -5.01
C GLY A 96 2.78 14.14 -4.16
N ASP A 97 3.91 14.76 -4.54
CA ASP A 97 5.14 14.74 -3.72
C ASP A 97 4.99 15.56 -2.43
N LYS A 98 4.33 16.72 -2.52
CA LYS A 98 4.02 17.55 -1.35
C LYS A 98 3.07 16.81 -0.42
N SER A 99 2.09 16.10 -1.00
CA SER A 99 1.12 15.31 -0.24
C SER A 99 1.80 14.18 0.52
N LEU A 100 2.71 13.44 -0.15
CA LEU A 100 3.47 12.37 0.47
C LEU A 100 4.40 12.92 1.57
N ARG A 101 5.19 13.96 1.30
CA ARG A 101 6.12 14.52 2.32
C ARG A 101 5.42 15.06 3.57
N LYS A 102 4.20 15.59 3.42
CA LYS A 102 3.40 16.09 4.55
C LYS A 102 2.57 15.00 5.24
N GLY A 103 2.57 13.77 4.72
CA GLY A 103 1.69 12.70 5.21
C GLY A 103 0.21 12.89 4.91
N THR A 104 -0.20 13.93 4.16
CA THR A 104 -1.61 14.16 3.82
C THR A 104 -2.19 13.05 2.94
N ILE A 105 -1.34 12.28 2.26
CA ILE A 105 -1.77 11.09 1.52
C ILE A 105 -2.43 10.04 2.43
N LEU A 106 -2.01 9.93 3.70
CA LEU A 106 -2.59 9.03 4.69
C LEU A 106 -3.98 9.50 5.14
N ILE A 107 -4.21 10.81 5.15
CA ILE A 107 -5.53 11.37 5.47
C ILE A 107 -6.53 11.00 4.38
N TYR A 108 -6.12 11.08 3.10
CA TYR A 108 -6.98 10.62 2.00
C TYR A 108 -7.30 9.13 2.08
N ASP A 109 -6.33 8.32 2.49
CA ASP A 109 -6.54 6.88 2.71
C ASP A 109 -7.51 6.59 3.85
N PHE A 110 -7.35 7.29 4.98
CA PHE A 110 -8.29 7.19 6.09
C PHE A 110 -9.71 7.60 5.68
N ILE A 111 -9.86 8.71 4.94
CA ILE A 111 -11.16 9.15 4.41
C ILE A 111 -11.75 8.10 3.47
N TYR A 112 -10.93 7.52 2.59
CA TYR A 112 -11.36 6.45 1.70
C TYR A 112 -11.91 5.25 2.49
N TRP A 113 -11.18 4.76 3.49
CA TRP A 113 -11.63 3.62 4.29
C TRP A 113 -12.86 3.96 5.14
N ALA A 114 -12.92 5.14 5.75
CA ALA A 114 -14.04 5.55 6.59
C ALA A 114 -15.35 5.74 5.81
N PHE A 115 -15.29 6.32 4.60
CA PHE A 115 -16.49 6.74 3.86
C PHE A 115 -16.80 5.91 2.61
N LEU A 116 -15.87 5.10 2.13
CA LEU A 116 -16.07 4.28 0.93
C LEU A 116 -15.75 2.81 1.18
N GLY A 117 -14.50 2.48 1.53
CA GLY A 117 -14.06 1.09 1.71
C GLY A 117 -14.86 0.35 2.79
N GLY A 118 -14.90 0.89 4.00
CA GLY A 118 -15.64 0.34 5.14
C GLY A 118 -17.16 0.24 4.89
N PRO A 119 -17.83 1.32 4.45
CA PRO A 119 -19.25 1.25 4.10
C PRO A 119 -19.56 0.19 3.02
N ILE A 120 -18.75 0.07 1.96
CA ILE A 120 -18.92 -0.99 0.96
C ILE A 120 -18.86 -2.37 1.61
N VAL A 121 -17.86 -2.62 2.46
CA VAL A 121 -17.74 -3.90 3.19
C VAL A 121 -18.97 -4.15 4.05
N TYR A 122 -19.43 -3.15 4.80
CA TYR A 122 -20.62 -3.26 5.65
C TYR A 122 -21.86 -3.62 4.85
N PHE A 123 -22.17 -2.87 3.78
CA PHE A 123 -23.38 -3.10 2.99
C PHE A 123 -23.35 -4.45 2.28
N VAL A 124 -22.20 -4.85 1.73
CA VAL A 124 -22.07 -6.18 1.09
C VAL A 124 -22.20 -7.30 2.12
N ALA A 125 -21.58 -7.16 3.30
CA ALA A 125 -21.67 -8.17 4.36
C ALA A 125 -23.11 -8.30 4.91
N ALA A 126 -23.76 -7.17 5.21
CA ALA A 126 -25.10 -7.14 5.79
C ALA A 126 -26.17 -7.63 4.80
N TYR A 127 -26.18 -7.09 3.57
CA TYR A 127 -27.31 -7.29 2.65
C TYR A 127 -27.07 -8.39 1.62
N ARG A 128 -25.81 -8.61 1.20
CA ARG A 128 -25.50 -9.63 0.19
C ARG A 128 -25.08 -10.96 0.81
N ALA A 129 -24.24 -10.92 1.83
CA ALA A 129 -23.81 -12.12 2.56
C ALA A 129 -24.77 -12.51 3.69
N GLN A 130 -25.79 -11.69 3.96
CA GLN A 130 -26.81 -11.93 5.00
C GLN A 130 -26.21 -12.21 6.39
N ILE A 131 -25.06 -11.58 6.67
CA ILE A 131 -24.44 -11.62 7.98
C ILE A 131 -25.22 -10.70 8.92
N ASN A 132 -25.34 -11.07 10.18
CA ASN A 132 -25.93 -10.23 11.22
C ASN A 132 -25.30 -8.81 11.23
N LEU A 133 -26.12 -7.78 11.44
CA LEU A 133 -25.69 -6.38 11.33
C LEU A 133 -24.51 -6.02 12.24
N ASP A 134 -24.48 -6.54 13.47
CA ASP A 134 -23.39 -6.30 14.41
C ASP A 134 -22.09 -6.94 13.91
N ALA A 135 -22.17 -8.17 13.40
CA ALA A 135 -21.03 -8.86 12.81
C ALA A 135 -20.54 -8.19 11.51
N ALA A 136 -21.45 -7.67 10.67
CA ALA A 136 -21.11 -6.89 9.49
C ALA A 136 -20.41 -5.57 9.85
N PHE A 137 -20.85 -4.92 10.93
CA PHE A 137 -20.22 -3.69 11.44
C PHE A 137 -18.81 -3.95 11.96
N VAL A 138 -18.61 -5.01 12.76
CA VAL A 138 -17.28 -5.44 13.22
C VAL A 138 -16.37 -5.80 12.04
N LEU A 139 -16.92 -6.48 11.02
CA LEU A 139 -16.17 -6.80 9.82
C LEU A 139 -15.70 -5.53 9.09
N ALA A 140 -16.59 -4.55 8.89
CA ALA A 140 -16.24 -3.28 8.28
C ALA A 140 -15.13 -2.54 9.05
N GLN A 141 -15.23 -2.49 10.38
CA GLN A 141 -14.18 -1.92 11.24
C GLN A 141 -12.84 -2.64 11.05
N LYS A 142 -12.84 -3.98 11.03
CA LYS A 142 -11.64 -4.78 10.78
C LYS A 142 -10.98 -4.41 9.44
N TRP A 143 -11.77 -4.25 8.38
CA TRP A 143 -11.24 -3.89 7.06
C TRP A 143 -10.72 -2.44 7.01
N ILE A 144 -11.40 -1.49 7.67
CA ILE A 144 -10.90 -0.11 7.82
C ILE A 144 -9.53 -0.11 8.49
N VAL A 145 -9.39 -0.78 9.64
CA VAL A 145 -8.12 -0.83 10.38
C VAL A 145 -7.04 -1.50 9.53
N ASN A 146 -7.36 -2.58 8.84
CA ASN A 146 -6.40 -3.28 7.97
C ASN A 146 -5.92 -2.39 6.81
N GLY A 147 -6.82 -1.67 6.16
CA GLY A 147 -6.50 -0.74 5.08
C GLY A 147 -5.58 0.39 5.52
N VAL A 148 -5.97 1.08 6.59
CA VAL A 148 -5.18 2.18 7.17
C VAL A 148 -3.81 1.68 7.67
N MET A 149 -3.73 0.48 8.26
CA MET A 149 -2.45 -0.09 8.65
C MET A 149 -1.55 -0.37 7.44
N ASN A 150 -2.10 -0.82 6.31
CA ASN A 150 -1.33 -1.02 5.09
C ASN A 150 -0.71 0.29 4.57
N SER A 151 -1.47 1.38 4.57
CA SER A 151 -0.96 2.68 4.13
C SER A 151 0.08 3.27 5.10
N LEU A 152 -0.11 3.08 6.41
CA LEU A 152 0.87 3.47 7.43
C LEU A 152 2.19 2.70 7.28
N ILE A 153 2.14 1.38 7.13
CA ILE A 153 3.35 0.56 6.92
C ILE A 153 4.06 1.00 5.64
N ALA A 154 3.32 1.19 4.55
CA ALA A 154 3.86 1.70 3.29
C ALA A 154 4.56 3.05 3.47
N TYR A 155 3.98 3.94 4.27
CA TYR A 155 4.55 5.24 4.56
C TYR A 155 5.83 5.17 5.41
N VAL A 156 5.86 4.28 6.41
CA VAL A 156 7.07 4.01 7.21
C VAL A 156 8.19 3.48 6.32
N ILE A 157 7.89 2.55 5.42
CA ILE A 157 8.86 2.04 4.43
C ILE A 157 9.39 3.20 3.57
N TYR A 158 8.50 4.05 3.04
CA TYR A 158 8.88 5.22 2.26
C TYR A 158 9.80 6.18 3.04
N ALA A 159 9.45 6.51 4.28
CA ALA A 159 10.22 7.40 5.14
C ALA A 159 11.60 6.81 5.45
N ALA A 160 11.68 5.54 5.84
CA ALA A 160 12.93 4.85 6.15
C ALA A 160 13.89 4.82 4.94
N VAL A 161 13.39 4.45 3.75
CA VAL A 161 14.19 4.43 2.52
C VAL A 161 14.68 5.83 2.17
N THR A 162 13.84 6.85 2.30
CA THR A 162 14.21 8.25 2.01
C THR A 162 15.27 8.77 2.97
N MET A 163 15.17 8.46 4.27
CA MET A 163 16.18 8.84 5.26
C MET A 163 17.53 8.18 4.99
N ILE A 164 17.55 6.88 4.64
CA ILE A 164 18.78 6.16 4.29
C ILE A 164 19.41 6.72 3.02
N ALA A 165 18.60 7.06 2.02
CA ALA A 165 19.07 7.65 0.77
C ALA A 165 19.72 9.04 0.99
N ASN A 166 19.09 9.89 1.80
CA ASN A 166 19.61 11.23 2.10
C ASN A 166 20.92 11.20 2.90
N LYS A 167 21.05 10.29 3.88
CA LYS A 167 22.32 10.12 4.62
C LYS A 167 23.49 9.74 3.70
N ARG A 168 23.24 8.94 2.66
CA ARG A 168 24.26 8.54 1.68
C ARG A 168 24.70 9.69 0.76
N SER A 169 23.84 10.69 0.49
CA SER A 169 24.23 11.84 -0.32
C SER A 169 25.11 12.83 0.45
N GLU A 170 24.83 13.08 1.73
CA GLU A 170 25.65 13.96 2.57
C GLU A 170 27.07 13.41 2.74
N HIS A 171 27.21 12.10 3.00
CA HIS A 171 28.52 11.46 3.14
C HIS A 171 29.36 11.46 1.85
N ARG A 172 28.71 11.50 0.66
CA ARG A 172 29.43 11.65 -0.62
C ARG A 172 29.96 13.05 -0.86
N GLN A 173 29.27 14.08 -0.37
CA GLN A 173 29.72 15.47 -0.51
C GLN A 173 30.91 15.78 0.42
N SER A 174 30.99 15.16 1.59
CA SER A 174 32.12 15.35 2.52
C SER A 174 33.45 14.71 2.06
N ILE A 175 33.43 13.80 1.08
CA ILE A 175 34.64 13.15 0.56
C ILE A 175 35.31 13.97 -0.59
N SER A 176 34.71 15.08 -1.01
CA SER A 176 35.19 15.90 -2.14
C SER A 176 36.02 17.13 -1.72
N ILE A 177 37.01 16.97 -0.84
CA ILE A 177 38.01 18.03 -0.56
C ILE A 177 39.36 17.74 -1.25
N GLN A 178 39.57 16.53 -1.79
CA GLN A 178 40.82 16.16 -2.46
C GLN A 178 40.95 16.63 -3.92
N SER A 179 40.00 17.37 -4.48
CA SER A 179 40.11 17.95 -5.83
C SER A 179 40.49 19.43 -5.83
N LEU A 180 40.89 19.99 -4.68
CA LEU A 180 41.29 21.39 -4.50
C LEU A 180 42.74 21.55 -4.04
N ALA A 181 43.58 20.51 -4.17
CA ALA A 181 45.02 20.57 -3.95
C ALA A 181 45.75 20.17 -5.23
#